data_AF-A0A9W9SJE1-F1
#
_entry.id   AF-A0A9W9SJE1-F1
#
_cell.length_a   1.000
_cell.length_b   1.000
_cell.length_c   1.000
_cell.angle_alpha   90.00
_cell.angle_beta   90.00
_cell.angle_gamma   90.00
#
_symmetry.space_group_name_H-M   'P 1'
#
loop_
_entity.id
_entity.type
_entity.pdbx_description
1 polymer ?
#
loop_
_entity_poly.entity_id
_entity_poly.type
_entity_poly.pdbx_seq_one_letter_code
_entity_poly.pdbx_strand_id
1 'polypeptide(L)'
;MESQQRFLGSMYFECAFKKIPLAQAEFTADAVQCLFFTGLYFSFLQRPLQAWSFISAAATKCRLLLSYTPSDQPPERLECLRRIFWSCYILESDFLAELSALPQTGIAEIESLIPLPGEYSTQESQSDQEQSSLYFLACISMRRLLNRVHDLLYARNDGVGFDNNQFPSVVSELGHQLEEWKDLLPFHFQFSVDLDSTKSPEGAFLRQRLLTLVSMASVVLITLAASRVHFLRQLITQKVIEIGPHINGLITRWMYIPGDEVSPSVLESTKLIANVSALLKLSWNKD
;
A
#
# COMPACT_ATOMS: atom_id res chain seq x y z
N MET A 1 -24.76 11.45 19.07
CA MET A 1 -24.96 11.27 17.61
C MET A 1 -24.15 10.07 17.09
N GLU A 2 -22.84 10.03 17.36
CA GLU A 2 -21.94 8.96 16.88
C GLU A 2 -22.29 7.54 17.40
N SER A 3 -22.64 7.40 18.68
CA SER A 3 -23.11 6.11 19.26
C SER A 3 -24.36 5.56 18.55
N GLN A 4 -25.31 6.43 18.19
CA GLN A 4 -26.53 6.06 17.50
C GLN A 4 -26.27 5.64 16.05
N GLN A 5 -25.34 6.31 15.36
CA GLN A 5 -24.92 5.93 14.01
C GLN A 5 -24.19 4.58 13.98
N ARG A 6 -23.32 4.32 14.96
CA ARG A 6 -22.65 3.01 15.11
C ARG A 6 -23.66 1.89 15.38
N PHE A 7 -24.65 2.14 16.24
CA PHE A 7 -25.73 1.19 16.50
C PHE A 7 -26.53 0.86 15.23
N LEU A 8 -26.96 1.89 14.49
CA LEU A 8 -27.66 1.70 13.21
C LEU A 8 -26.80 0.94 12.20
N GLY A 9 -25.51 1.28 12.09
CA GLY A 9 -24.57 0.60 11.22
C GLY A 9 -24.46 -0.90 11.55
N SER A 10 -24.41 -1.27 12.84
CA SER A 10 -24.42 -2.68 13.27
C SER A 10 -25.72 -3.38 12.87
N MET A 11 -26.86 -2.76 13.10
CA MET A 11 -28.17 -3.33 12.75
C MET A 11 -28.32 -3.61 11.25
N TYR A 12 -27.92 -2.65 10.40
CA TYR A 12 -27.95 -2.84 8.95
C TYR A 12 -26.96 -3.92 8.50
N PHE A 13 -25.75 -3.91 9.07
CA PHE A 13 -24.75 -4.91 8.75
C PHE A 13 -25.21 -6.31 9.14
N GLU A 14 -25.81 -6.52 10.31
CA GLU A 14 -26.35 -7.82 10.72
C GLU A 14 -27.40 -8.35 9.74
N CYS A 15 -28.30 -7.49 9.28
CA CYS A 15 -29.32 -7.84 8.28
C CYS A 15 -28.68 -8.22 6.93
N ALA A 16 -27.68 -7.46 6.48
CA ALA A 16 -26.94 -7.77 5.26
C ALA A 16 -26.12 -9.06 5.40
N PHE A 17 -25.46 -9.24 6.54
CA PHE A 17 -24.58 -10.37 6.83
C PHE A 17 -25.34 -11.71 6.82
N LYS A 18 -26.60 -11.72 7.27
CA LYS A 18 -27.50 -12.88 7.16
C LYS A 18 -27.74 -13.33 5.71
N LYS A 19 -27.56 -12.45 4.71
CA LYS A 19 -27.75 -12.75 3.28
C LYS A 19 -26.45 -13.08 2.55
N ILE A 20 -25.29 -12.92 3.19
CA ILE A 20 -23.98 -13.15 2.57
C ILE A 20 -23.78 -14.56 2.00
N PRO A 21 -24.36 -15.64 2.54
CA PRO A 21 -24.28 -16.96 1.89
C PRO A 21 -24.78 -16.96 0.43
N LEU A 22 -25.75 -16.11 0.08
CA LEU A 22 -26.22 -15.96 -1.30
C LEU A 22 -25.13 -15.37 -2.21
N ALA A 23 -24.50 -14.28 -1.76
CA ALA A 23 -23.38 -13.66 -2.48
C ALA A 23 -22.16 -14.60 -2.57
N GLN A 24 -21.95 -15.47 -1.60
CA GLN A 24 -20.89 -16.49 -1.68
C GLN A 24 -21.18 -17.55 -2.76
N ALA A 25 -22.43 -17.95 -2.95
CA ALA A 25 -22.81 -18.91 -3.97
C ALA A 25 -22.79 -18.31 -5.39
N GLU A 26 -23.10 -17.03 -5.54
CA GLU A 26 -23.25 -16.37 -6.84
C GLU A 26 -21.94 -15.87 -7.46
N PHE A 27 -21.91 -15.75 -8.78
CA PHE A 27 -20.83 -15.15 -9.56
C PHE A 27 -21.39 -13.98 -10.38
N THR A 28 -21.71 -12.89 -9.68
CA THR A 28 -22.23 -11.65 -10.26
C THR A 28 -21.45 -10.45 -9.73
N ALA A 29 -21.50 -9.31 -10.43
CA ALA A 29 -20.88 -8.07 -9.96
C ALA A 29 -21.43 -7.64 -8.59
N ASP A 30 -22.75 -7.78 -8.39
CA ASP A 30 -23.42 -7.44 -7.14
C ASP A 30 -22.95 -8.34 -5.99
N ALA A 31 -22.81 -9.66 -6.23
CA ALA A 31 -22.29 -10.58 -5.24
C ALA A 31 -20.85 -10.25 -4.83
N VAL A 32 -19.99 -9.94 -5.80
CA VAL A 32 -18.61 -9.49 -5.55
C VAL A 32 -18.60 -8.19 -4.74
N GLN A 33 -19.47 -7.24 -5.08
CA GLN A 33 -19.62 -5.98 -4.37
C GLN A 33 -20.08 -6.18 -2.92
N CYS A 34 -21.05 -7.07 -2.67
CA CYS A 34 -21.50 -7.41 -1.32
C CYS A 34 -20.37 -8.01 -0.47
N LEU A 35 -19.58 -8.93 -1.03
CA LEU A 35 -18.43 -9.52 -0.34
C LEU A 35 -17.36 -8.46 -0.05
N PHE A 36 -17.07 -7.59 -1.03
CA PHE A 36 -16.11 -6.51 -0.88
C PHE A 36 -16.52 -5.54 0.24
N PHE A 37 -17.76 -5.05 0.25
CA PHE A 37 -18.25 -4.16 1.31
C PHE A 37 -18.31 -4.84 2.68
N THR A 38 -18.58 -6.14 2.73
CA THR A 38 -18.51 -6.92 3.97
C THR A 38 -17.09 -6.94 4.52
N GLY A 39 -16.10 -7.15 3.65
CA GLY A 39 -14.70 -7.08 4.00
C GLY A 39 -14.29 -5.69 4.51
N LEU A 40 -14.70 -4.63 3.81
CA LEU A 40 -14.45 -3.24 4.25
C LEU A 40 -15.07 -2.94 5.61
N TYR A 41 -16.28 -3.41 5.88
CA TYR A 41 -16.92 -3.23 7.19
C TYR A 41 -16.09 -3.89 8.29
N PHE A 42 -15.59 -5.12 8.07
CA PHE A 42 -14.68 -5.76 9.02
C PHE A 42 -13.34 -5.03 9.18
N SER A 43 -12.82 -4.40 8.13
CA SER A 43 -11.63 -3.53 8.23
C SER A 43 -11.89 -2.35 9.16
N PHE A 44 -13.04 -1.69 9.05
CA PHE A 44 -13.41 -0.59 9.95
C PHE A 44 -13.65 -1.04 11.40
N LEU A 45 -14.01 -2.31 11.61
CA LEU A 45 -14.06 -2.92 12.94
C LEU A 45 -12.71 -3.42 13.46
N GLN A 46 -11.60 -3.15 12.74
CA GLN A 46 -10.26 -3.62 13.08
C GLN A 46 -10.17 -5.14 13.22
N ARG A 47 -10.87 -5.87 12.33
CA ARG A 47 -10.89 -7.35 12.30
C ARG A 47 -10.19 -7.89 11.05
N PRO A 48 -8.85 -7.83 10.99
CA PRO A 48 -8.09 -8.03 9.76
C PRO A 48 -8.28 -9.42 9.14
N LEU A 49 -8.37 -10.48 9.95
CA LEU A 49 -8.57 -11.85 9.43
C LEU A 49 -9.96 -12.03 8.78
N GLN A 50 -11.00 -11.43 9.38
CA GLN A 50 -12.34 -11.47 8.81
C GLN A 50 -12.40 -10.61 7.54
N ALA A 51 -11.84 -9.41 7.58
CA ALA A 51 -11.74 -8.52 6.43
C ALA A 51 -11.02 -9.19 5.25
N TRP A 52 -9.85 -9.77 5.51
CA TRP A 52 -9.06 -10.50 4.53
C TRP A 52 -9.86 -11.66 3.91
N SER A 53 -10.59 -12.45 4.69
CA SER A 53 -11.37 -13.58 4.16
C SER A 53 -12.41 -13.12 3.12
N PHE A 54 -13.13 -12.03 3.39
CA PHE A 54 -14.14 -11.50 2.47
C PHE A 54 -13.53 -10.77 1.28
N ILE A 55 -12.45 -10.01 1.49
CA ILE A 55 -11.71 -9.33 0.41
C ILE A 55 -11.08 -10.36 -0.53
N SER A 56 -10.56 -11.47 0.00
CA SER A 56 -9.99 -12.56 -0.79
C SER A 56 -11.05 -13.30 -1.61
N ALA A 57 -12.24 -13.53 -1.03
CA ALA A 57 -13.37 -14.10 -1.75
C ALA A 57 -13.84 -13.17 -2.89
N ALA A 58 -13.93 -11.86 -2.63
CA ALA A 58 -14.26 -10.86 -3.63
C ALA A 58 -13.19 -10.82 -4.74
N ALA A 59 -11.90 -10.79 -4.38
CA ALA A 59 -10.77 -10.81 -5.32
C ALA A 59 -10.81 -12.03 -6.24
N THR A 60 -10.97 -13.22 -5.67
CA THR A 60 -11.01 -14.49 -6.42
C THR A 60 -12.17 -14.52 -7.41
N LYS A 61 -13.37 -14.13 -6.96
CA LYS A 61 -14.56 -14.07 -7.83
C LYS A 61 -14.42 -12.99 -8.91
N CYS A 62 -13.88 -11.83 -8.55
CA CYS A 62 -13.65 -10.73 -9.49
C CYS A 62 -12.68 -11.15 -10.60
N ARG A 63 -11.56 -11.80 -10.24
CA ARG A 63 -10.59 -12.39 -11.18
C ARG A 63 -11.27 -13.34 -12.17
N LEU A 64 -12.11 -14.25 -11.68
CA LEU A 64 -12.85 -15.18 -12.53
C LEU A 64 -13.83 -14.47 -13.47
N LEU A 65 -14.60 -13.51 -12.96
CA LEU A 65 -15.55 -12.76 -13.78
C LEU A 65 -14.88 -11.94 -14.87
N LEU A 66 -13.76 -11.29 -14.56
CA LEU A 66 -12.97 -10.53 -15.54
C LEU A 66 -12.32 -11.45 -16.60
N SER A 67 -11.97 -12.68 -16.22
CA SER A 67 -11.35 -13.65 -17.14
C SER A 67 -12.36 -14.29 -18.10
N TYR A 68 -13.61 -14.46 -17.66
CA TYR A 68 -14.69 -15.11 -18.42
C TYR A 68 -15.83 -14.17 -18.77
N THR A 69 -15.52 -12.88 -18.94
CA THR A 69 -16.52 -11.84 -19.26
C THR A 69 -17.25 -12.16 -20.57
N PRO A 70 -18.59 -12.32 -20.56
CA PRO A 70 -19.37 -12.44 -21.78
C PRO A 70 -19.29 -11.16 -22.64
N SER A 71 -19.31 -11.31 -23.96
CA SER A 71 -19.18 -10.18 -24.91
C SER A 71 -20.28 -9.11 -24.78
N ASP A 72 -21.38 -9.41 -24.11
CA ASP A 72 -22.58 -8.56 -23.99
C ASP A 72 -22.76 -7.95 -22.58
N GLN A 73 -21.70 -7.89 -21.77
CA GLN A 73 -21.81 -7.30 -20.44
C GLN A 73 -21.94 -5.77 -20.50
N PRO A 74 -22.88 -5.18 -19.73
CA PRO A 74 -22.98 -3.73 -19.62
C PRO A 74 -21.65 -3.10 -19.16
N PRO A 75 -21.21 -1.98 -19.77
CA PRO A 75 -19.94 -1.35 -19.46
C PRO A 75 -19.83 -0.92 -17.99
N GLU A 76 -20.93 -0.47 -17.39
CA GLU A 76 -20.99 -0.06 -15.98
C GLU A 76 -20.67 -1.22 -15.02
N ARG A 77 -21.12 -2.44 -15.33
CA ARG A 77 -20.83 -3.63 -14.51
C ARG A 77 -19.36 -4.02 -14.60
N LEU A 78 -18.78 -3.90 -15.79
CA LEU A 78 -17.35 -4.15 -15.99
C LEU A 78 -16.49 -3.12 -15.26
N GLU A 79 -16.90 -1.85 -15.29
CA GLU A 79 -16.21 -0.80 -14.56
C GLU A 79 -16.34 -0.97 -13.03
N CYS A 80 -17.50 -1.40 -12.54
CA CYS A 80 -17.70 -1.78 -11.13
C CYS A 80 -16.74 -2.91 -10.72
N LEU A 81 -16.68 -4.00 -11.49
CA LEU A 81 -15.75 -5.11 -11.25
C LEU A 81 -14.29 -4.65 -11.30
N ARG A 82 -13.92 -3.83 -12.27
CA ARG A 82 -12.56 -3.28 -12.40
C ARG A 82 -12.18 -2.45 -11.18
N ARG A 83 -13.07 -1.61 -10.67
CA ARG A 83 -12.83 -0.82 -9.45
C ARG A 83 -12.70 -1.70 -8.21
N ILE A 84 -13.51 -2.75 -8.09
CA ILE A 84 -13.38 -3.73 -7.01
C ILE A 84 -12.06 -4.50 -7.13
N PHE A 85 -11.66 -4.90 -8.34
CA PHE A 85 -10.37 -5.55 -8.60
C PHE A 85 -9.21 -4.72 -8.08
N TRP A 86 -9.11 -3.45 -8.48
CA TRP A 86 -8.03 -2.57 -8.05
C TRP A 86 -8.07 -2.28 -6.55
N SER A 87 -9.26 -2.20 -5.96
CA SER A 87 -9.41 -2.05 -4.51
C SER A 87 -8.92 -3.29 -3.75
N CYS A 88 -9.32 -4.49 -4.21
CA CYS A 88 -8.84 -5.76 -3.69
C CYS A 88 -7.32 -5.90 -3.85
N TYR A 89 -6.75 -5.48 -4.98
CA TYR A 89 -5.29 -5.51 -5.21
C TYR A 89 -4.54 -4.67 -4.19
N ILE A 90 -5.02 -3.46 -3.90
CA ILE A 90 -4.43 -2.57 -2.89
C ILE A 90 -4.53 -3.19 -1.49
N LEU A 91 -5.73 -3.65 -1.10
CA LEU A 91 -6.00 -4.17 0.24
C LEU A 91 -5.31 -5.50 0.50
N GLU A 92 -5.30 -6.42 -0.46
CA GLU A 92 -4.60 -7.71 -0.35
C GLU A 92 -3.10 -7.47 -0.16
N SER A 93 -2.50 -6.57 -0.95
CA SER A 93 -1.08 -6.22 -0.80
C SER A 93 -0.77 -5.63 0.59
N ASP A 94 -1.67 -4.82 1.16
CA ASP A 94 -1.53 -4.31 2.53
C ASP A 94 -1.62 -5.42 3.57
N PHE A 95 -2.57 -6.34 3.44
CA PHE A 95 -2.67 -7.47 4.36
C PHE A 95 -1.45 -8.37 4.28
N LEU A 96 -0.92 -8.65 3.09
CA LEU A 96 0.25 -9.50 2.92
C LEU A 96 1.53 -8.87 3.47
N ALA A 97 1.65 -7.54 3.40
CA ALA A 97 2.78 -6.82 3.98
C ALA A 97 2.81 -6.91 5.52
N GLU A 98 1.65 -6.90 6.18
CA GLU A 98 1.54 -7.00 7.64
C GLU A 98 1.42 -8.46 8.14
N LEU A 99 0.84 -9.34 7.34
CA LEU A 99 0.49 -10.73 7.69
C LEU A 99 0.93 -11.68 6.55
N SER A 100 2.24 -11.90 6.45
CA SER A 100 2.87 -12.67 5.36
C SER A 100 2.45 -14.14 5.24
N ALA A 101 1.81 -14.71 6.27
CA ALA A 101 1.31 -16.08 6.25
C ALA A 101 -0.05 -16.24 5.56
N LEU A 102 -0.70 -15.13 5.18
CA LEU A 102 -1.99 -15.18 4.49
C LEU A 102 -1.81 -15.70 3.05
N PRO A 103 -2.72 -16.57 2.57
CA PRO A 103 -2.65 -17.05 1.20
C PRO A 103 -3.03 -15.95 0.20
N GLN A 104 -2.36 -15.97 -0.94
CA GLN A 104 -2.59 -15.05 -2.05
C GLN A 104 -3.75 -15.55 -2.92
N THR A 105 -4.56 -14.63 -3.45
CA THR A 105 -5.63 -14.99 -4.42
C THR A 105 -5.13 -15.02 -5.87
N GLY A 106 -3.89 -14.60 -6.09
CA GLY A 106 -3.29 -14.40 -7.41
C GLY A 106 -3.88 -13.20 -8.16
N ILE A 107 -4.50 -12.25 -7.45
CA ILE A 107 -4.98 -11.00 -8.07
C ILE A 107 -3.82 -10.18 -8.65
N ALA A 108 -2.65 -10.22 -8.00
CA ALA A 108 -1.44 -9.55 -8.47
C ALA A 108 -0.90 -10.13 -9.80
N GLU A 109 -1.15 -11.42 -10.08
CA GLU A 109 -0.67 -12.09 -11.30
C GLU A 109 -1.30 -11.53 -12.57
N ILE A 110 -2.55 -11.07 -12.48
CA ILE A 110 -3.31 -10.54 -13.62
C ILE A 110 -3.35 -9.02 -13.65
N GLU A 111 -2.66 -8.33 -12.74
CA GLU A 111 -2.64 -6.87 -12.60
C GLU A 111 -2.36 -6.15 -13.93
N SER A 112 -1.37 -6.64 -14.67
CA SER A 112 -0.96 -6.04 -15.95
C SER A 112 -1.96 -6.23 -17.09
N LEU A 113 -2.90 -7.18 -16.94
CA LEU A 113 -3.93 -7.47 -17.94
C LEU A 113 -5.21 -6.66 -17.72
N ILE A 114 -5.39 -6.12 -16.51
CA ILE A 114 -6.60 -5.37 -16.17
C ILE A 114 -6.38 -3.89 -16.50
N PRO A 115 -7.26 -3.26 -17.30
CA PRO A 115 -7.19 -1.82 -17.54
C PRO A 115 -7.33 -1.02 -16.25
N LEU A 116 -6.73 0.18 -16.21
CA LEU A 116 -6.98 1.13 -15.13
C LEU A 116 -8.46 1.54 -15.09
N PRO A 117 -9.00 1.88 -13.90
CA PRO A 117 -10.38 2.36 -13.76
C PRO A 117 -10.64 3.55 -14.68
N GLY A 118 -11.77 3.49 -15.41
CA GLY A 118 -12.22 4.54 -16.31
C GLY A 118 -13.23 5.47 -15.64
N GLU A 119 -14.00 6.22 -16.44
CA GLU A 119 -15.07 7.07 -15.94
C GLU A 119 -16.20 6.24 -15.29
N TYR A 120 -16.63 6.64 -14.11
CA TYR A 120 -17.75 6.01 -13.41
C TYR A 120 -18.48 7.06 -12.57
N SER A 121 -19.77 7.26 -12.86
CA SER A 121 -20.60 8.26 -12.18
C SER A 121 -20.98 7.82 -10.77
N THR A 122 -20.19 8.26 -9.79
CA THR A 122 -20.42 7.99 -8.36
C THR A 122 -20.84 9.22 -7.56
N GLN A 123 -20.70 10.41 -8.13
CA GLN A 123 -20.93 11.70 -7.46
C GLN A 123 -21.90 12.56 -8.25
N GLU A 124 -22.60 13.46 -7.56
CA GLU A 124 -23.48 14.46 -8.18
C GLU A 124 -22.67 15.56 -8.90
N SER A 125 -21.50 15.90 -8.36
CA SER A 125 -20.58 16.90 -8.90
C SER A 125 -19.51 16.26 -9.78
N GLN A 126 -19.38 16.77 -11.01
CA GLN A 126 -18.35 16.32 -11.95
C GLN A 126 -16.93 16.54 -11.41
N SER A 127 -16.71 17.64 -10.68
CA SER A 127 -15.42 17.93 -10.05
C SER A 127 -15.06 16.88 -9.01
N ASP A 128 -16.01 16.50 -8.15
CA ASP A 128 -15.75 15.53 -7.08
C ASP A 128 -15.54 14.12 -7.64
N GLN A 129 -16.24 13.78 -8.73
CA GLN A 129 -16.04 12.53 -9.47
C GLN A 129 -14.64 12.44 -10.07
N GLU A 130 -14.17 13.53 -10.69
CA GLU A 130 -12.83 13.61 -11.27
C GLU A 130 -11.76 13.50 -10.19
N GLN A 131 -11.86 14.27 -9.10
CA GLN A 131 -10.92 14.19 -7.97
C GLN A 131 -10.88 12.80 -7.34
N SER A 132 -12.05 12.17 -7.12
CA SER A 132 -12.12 10.80 -6.57
C SER A 132 -11.46 9.78 -7.48
N SER A 133 -11.63 9.92 -8.80
CA SER A 133 -11.03 9.03 -9.79
C SER A 133 -9.51 9.21 -9.86
N LEU A 134 -9.03 10.45 -9.87
CA LEU A 134 -7.61 10.78 -9.82
C LEU A 134 -6.95 10.27 -8.54
N TYR A 135 -7.60 10.43 -7.38
CA TYR A 135 -7.12 9.89 -6.12
C TYR A 135 -6.99 8.37 -6.17
N PHE A 136 -7.98 7.67 -6.73
CA PHE A 136 -7.95 6.23 -6.85
C PHE A 136 -6.80 5.75 -7.75
N LEU A 137 -6.55 6.45 -8.87
CA LEU A 137 -5.39 6.18 -9.74
C LEU A 137 -4.05 6.47 -9.04
N ALA A 138 -3.97 7.52 -8.22
CA ALA A 138 -2.79 7.79 -7.40
C ALA A 138 -2.52 6.66 -6.39
N CYS A 139 -3.57 6.13 -5.75
CA CYS A 139 -3.46 4.99 -4.85
C CYS A 139 -3.00 3.70 -5.57
N ILE A 140 -3.53 3.43 -6.76
CA ILE A 140 -3.13 2.27 -7.57
C ILE A 140 -1.65 2.39 -7.98
N SER A 141 -1.26 3.53 -8.56
CA SER A 141 0.12 3.77 -8.98
C SER A 141 1.11 3.67 -7.81
N MET A 142 0.79 4.26 -6.66
CA MET A 142 1.60 4.14 -5.44
C MET A 142 1.73 2.69 -4.98
N ARG A 143 0.64 1.90 -5.05
CA ARG A 143 0.70 0.48 -4.70
C ARG A 143 1.60 -0.31 -5.64
N ARG A 144 1.53 -0.05 -6.94
CA ARG A 144 2.40 -0.70 -7.93
C ARG A 144 3.88 -0.40 -7.65
N LEU A 145 4.20 0.86 -7.30
CA LEU A 145 5.55 1.24 -6.89
C LEU A 145 6.00 0.48 -5.63
N LEU A 146 5.14 0.38 -4.60
CA LEU A 146 5.39 -0.42 -3.40
C LEU A 146 5.69 -1.88 -3.71
N ASN A 147 4.84 -2.53 -4.50
CA ASN A 147 5.02 -3.93 -4.86
C ASN A 147 6.30 -4.13 -5.70
N ARG A 148 6.59 -3.22 -6.64
CA ARG A 148 7.84 -3.25 -7.43
C ARG A 148 9.08 -3.13 -6.56
N VAL A 149 9.10 -2.20 -5.59
CA VAL A 149 10.22 -2.08 -4.63
C VAL A 149 10.34 -3.34 -3.80
N HIS A 150 9.23 -3.89 -3.32
CA HIS A 150 9.23 -5.15 -2.57
C HIS A 150 9.82 -6.30 -3.38
N ASP A 151 9.35 -6.51 -4.61
CA ASP A 151 9.78 -7.62 -5.46
C ASP A 151 11.25 -7.48 -5.89
N LEU A 152 11.68 -6.27 -6.28
CA LEU A 152 13.07 -6.06 -6.71
C LEU A 152 14.06 -6.14 -5.54
N LEU A 153 13.70 -5.65 -4.35
CA LEU A 153 14.64 -5.57 -3.24
C LEU A 153 14.58 -6.77 -2.29
N TYR A 154 13.43 -7.43 -2.15
CA TYR A 154 13.19 -8.44 -1.11
C TYR A 154 12.80 -9.82 -1.64
N ALA A 155 12.60 -10.03 -2.95
CA ALA A 155 12.29 -11.37 -3.47
C ALA A 155 13.39 -12.36 -3.10
N ARG A 156 12.99 -13.46 -2.46
CA ARG A 156 13.86 -14.36 -1.68
C ARG A 156 14.92 -15.12 -2.50
N ASN A 157 14.91 -15.01 -3.84
CA ASN A 157 15.87 -15.65 -4.75
C ASN A 157 16.22 -14.81 -6.00
N ASP A 158 15.38 -13.85 -6.40
CA ASP A 158 15.53 -13.07 -7.64
C ASP A 158 15.71 -11.56 -7.41
N GLY A 159 15.69 -11.12 -6.14
CA GLY A 159 15.85 -9.71 -5.80
C GLY A 159 17.28 -9.24 -6.02
N VAL A 160 17.43 -8.06 -6.64
CA VAL A 160 18.74 -7.39 -6.81
C VAL A 160 19.30 -6.88 -5.49
N GLY A 161 18.56 -6.96 -4.38
CA GLY A 161 19.03 -6.64 -3.04
C GLY A 161 20.37 -7.28 -2.69
N PHE A 162 20.69 -8.44 -3.23
CA PHE A 162 21.96 -9.14 -2.96
C PHE A 162 22.98 -9.04 -4.10
N ASP A 163 22.65 -8.39 -5.22
CA ASP A 163 23.56 -8.13 -6.35
C ASP A 163 24.17 -6.73 -6.27
N ASN A 164 25.42 -6.66 -5.80
CA ASN A 164 26.15 -5.41 -5.60
C ASN A 164 26.35 -4.57 -6.86
N ASN A 165 26.25 -5.16 -8.05
CA ASN A 165 26.47 -4.44 -9.30
C ASN A 165 25.18 -3.78 -9.82
N GLN A 166 24.05 -4.49 -9.71
CA GLN A 166 22.75 -4.00 -10.20
C GLN A 166 22.01 -3.15 -9.16
N PHE A 167 22.24 -3.43 -7.87
CA PHE A 167 21.55 -2.78 -6.77
C PHE A 167 21.60 -1.23 -6.82
N PRO A 168 22.76 -0.57 -7.01
CA PRO A 168 22.82 0.89 -7.04
C PRO A 168 21.99 1.50 -8.18
N SER A 169 22.05 0.91 -9.38
CA SER A 169 21.28 1.40 -10.52
C SER A 169 19.78 1.22 -10.33
N VAL A 170 19.35 0.09 -9.78
CA VAL A 170 17.92 -0.19 -9.54
C VAL A 170 17.37 0.73 -8.45
N VAL A 171 18.10 0.94 -7.36
CA VAL A 171 17.68 1.87 -6.30
C VAL A 171 17.62 3.31 -6.81
N SER A 172 18.59 3.74 -7.62
CA SER A 172 18.58 5.08 -8.21
C SER A 172 17.36 5.28 -9.11
N GLU A 173 17.04 4.29 -9.94
CA GLU A 173 15.88 4.32 -10.83
C GLU A 173 14.56 4.31 -10.05
N LEU A 174 14.44 3.48 -9.00
CA LEU A 174 13.27 3.47 -8.13
C LEU A 174 13.08 4.80 -7.40
N GLY A 175 14.17 5.45 -6.99
CA GLY A 175 14.15 6.80 -6.42
C GLY A 175 13.63 7.83 -7.42
N HIS A 176 14.11 7.77 -8.67
CA HIS A 176 13.66 8.66 -9.75
C HIS A 176 12.16 8.48 -10.06
N GLN A 177 11.69 7.25 -10.22
CA GLN A 177 10.26 6.95 -10.44
C GLN A 177 9.38 7.46 -9.31
N LEU A 178 9.88 7.46 -8.09
CA LEU A 178 9.15 7.94 -6.93
C LEU A 178 9.03 9.46 -6.88
N GLU A 179 10.11 10.16 -7.23
CA GLU A 179 10.11 11.62 -7.36
C GLU A 179 9.17 12.05 -8.50
N GLU A 180 9.28 11.41 -9.66
CA GLU A 180 8.40 11.68 -10.81
C GLU A 180 6.93 11.42 -10.47
N TRP A 181 6.62 10.30 -9.80
CA TRP A 181 5.27 10.00 -9.35
C TRP A 181 4.70 11.11 -8.45
N LYS A 182 5.51 11.62 -7.50
CA LYS A 182 5.11 12.69 -6.59
C LYS A 182 4.85 14.00 -7.36
N ASP A 183 5.68 14.33 -8.33
CA ASP A 183 5.57 15.56 -9.12
C ASP A 183 4.36 15.54 -10.06
N LEU A 184 3.96 14.35 -10.53
CA LEU A 184 2.78 14.15 -11.37
C LEU A 184 1.45 14.13 -10.59
N LEU A 185 1.47 14.22 -9.26
CA LEU A 185 0.24 14.25 -8.48
C LEU A 185 -0.58 15.52 -8.78
N PRO A 186 -1.92 15.39 -8.93
CA PRO A 186 -2.82 16.53 -9.05
C PRO A 186 -2.66 17.52 -7.89
N PHE A 187 -2.88 18.81 -8.17
CA PHE A 187 -2.66 19.91 -7.22
C PHE A 187 -3.29 19.70 -5.84
N HIS A 188 -4.46 19.06 -5.77
CA HIS A 188 -5.18 18.77 -4.53
C HIS A 188 -4.48 17.73 -3.65
N PHE A 189 -3.72 16.82 -4.25
CA PHE A 189 -3.03 15.72 -3.59
C PHE A 189 -1.54 15.97 -3.40
N GLN A 190 -1.01 17.08 -3.89
CA GLN A 190 0.39 17.47 -3.66
C GLN A 190 0.65 17.75 -2.18
N PHE A 191 1.80 17.31 -1.71
CA PHE A 191 2.23 17.47 -0.32
C PHE A 191 3.74 17.74 -0.23
N SER A 192 4.12 18.39 0.88
CA SER A 192 5.51 18.48 1.31
C SER A 192 5.92 17.19 2.03
N VAL A 193 7.19 16.80 1.92
CA VAL A 193 7.75 15.68 2.68
C VAL A 193 7.99 16.09 4.14
N ASP A 194 8.15 17.39 4.40
CA ASP A 194 8.34 18.00 5.72
C ASP A 194 7.05 18.09 6.52
N LEU A 195 7.11 18.35 7.84
CA LEU A 195 5.99 18.35 8.80
C LEU A 195 4.84 19.34 8.50
N ASP A 196 4.84 19.98 7.34
CA ASP A 196 3.78 20.87 6.88
C ASP A 196 2.44 20.12 6.79
N SER A 197 1.37 20.84 7.11
CA SER A 197 0.01 20.33 6.96
C SER A 197 -0.28 20.06 5.49
N THR A 198 -0.86 18.91 5.18
CA THR A 198 -1.36 18.62 3.84
C THR A 198 -2.66 19.38 3.56
N LYS A 199 -2.93 19.65 2.28
CA LYS A 199 -4.13 20.38 1.84
C LYS A 199 -5.40 19.53 2.01
N SER A 200 -5.27 18.21 1.99
CA SER A 200 -6.37 17.28 2.06
C SER A 200 -5.97 15.99 2.82
N PRO A 201 -6.94 15.23 3.36
CA PRO A 201 -6.69 13.93 3.98
C PRO A 201 -6.17 12.90 2.97
N GLU A 202 -6.60 12.96 1.70
CA GLU A 202 -6.11 12.11 0.61
C GLU A 202 -4.61 12.34 0.38
N GLY A 203 -4.18 13.61 0.34
CA GLY A 203 -2.77 13.96 0.26
C GLY A 203 -1.97 13.48 1.49
N ALA A 204 -2.57 13.52 2.68
CA ALA A 204 -1.95 12.96 3.90
C ALA A 204 -1.72 11.45 3.80
N PHE A 205 -2.72 10.72 3.29
CA PHE A 205 -2.62 9.28 3.07
C PHE A 205 -1.55 8.92 2.05
N LEU A 206 -1.52 9.61 0.90
CA LEU A 206 -0.50 9.39 -0.13
C LEU A 206 0.91 9.70 0.39
N ARG A 207 1.06 10.76 1.18
CA ARG A 207 2.31 11.07 1.88
C ARG A 207 2.73 9.96 2.83
N GLN A 208 1.80 9.44 3.63
CA GLN A 208 2.10 8.33 4.55
C GLN A 208 2.62 7.11 3.77
N ARG A 209 1.97 6.75 2.65
CA ARG A 209 2.39 5.64 1.78
C ARG A 209 3.79 5.88 1.22
N LEU A 210 4.09 7.10 0.75
CA LEU A 210 5.42 7.49 0.28
C LEU A 210 6.49 7.24 1.34
N LEU A 211 6.22 7.69 2.57
CA LEU A 211 7.15 7.54 3.68
C LEU A 211 7.39 6.07 4.05
N THR A 212 6.35 5.23 4.00
CA THR A 212 6.50 3.78 4.17
C THR A 212 7.44 3.18 3.13
N LEU A 213 7.28 3.56 1.85
CA LEU A 213 8.14 3.08 0.76
C LEU A 213 9.60 3.48 0.98
N VAL A 214 9.85 4.76 1.29
CA VAL A 214 11.19 5.27 1.55
C VAL A 214 11.82 4.58 2.75
N SER A 215 11.04 4.31 3.81
CA SER A 215 11.50 3.56 4.99
C SER A 215 11.94 2.15 4.63
N MET A 216 11.13 1.42 3.83
CA MET A 216 11.48 0.07 3.36
C MET A 216 12.78 0.08 2.55
N ALA A 217 12.88 0.94 1.53
CA ALA A 217 14.08 1.04 0.70
C ALA A 217 15.33 1.43 1.52
N SER A 218 15.18 2.34 2.48
CA SER A 218 16.26 2.79 3.36
C SER A 218 16.79 1.64 4.23
N VAL A 219 15.91 0.79 4.77
CA VAL A 219 16.31 -0.37 5.57
C VAL A 219 17.21 -1.32 4.76
N VAL A 220 16.87 -1.61 3.50
CA VAL A 220 17.68 -2.50 2.64
C VAL A 220 19.05 -1.90 2.37
N LEU A 221 19.11 -0.63 1.97
CA LEU A 221 20.36 0.11 1.72
C LEU A 221 21.28 0.06 2.94
N ILE A 222 20.70 0.29 4.10
CA ILE A 222 21.37 0.34 5.39
C ILE A 222 21.87 -1.06 5.78
N THR A 223 21.04 -2.11 5.65
CA THR A 223 21.44 -3.51 5.90
C THR A 223 22.55 -3.97 4.97
N LEU A 224 22.53 -3.61 3.68
CA LEU A 224 23.56 -3.98 2.71
C LEU A 224 24.88 -3.25 2.95
N ALA A 225 24.82 -1.96 3.28
CA ALA A 225 25.99 -1.21 3.72
C ALA A 225 26.66 -1.84 4.96
N ALA A 226 25.85 -2.40 5.86
CA ALA A 226 26.35 -3.11 7.04
C ALA A 226 26.78 -4.57 6.77
N SER A 227 26.30 -5.22 5.71
CA SER A 227 26.39 -6.68 5.53
C SER A 227 27.45 -7.22 4.58
N ARG A 228 28.34 -6.38 4.00
CA ARG A 228 29.69 -6.71 3.42
C ARG A 228 29.91 -6.26 1.96
N VAL A 229 30.26 -4.98 1.75
CA VAL A 229 30.97 -4.57 0.52
C VAL A 229 31.92 -3.41 0.82
N HIS A 230 33.23 -3.66 0.84
CA HIS A 230 34.25 -2.61 1.05
C HIS A 230 34.21 -1.50 -0.03
N PHE A 231 33.75 -1.83 -1.24
CA PHE A 231 33.62 -0.89 -2.36
C PHE A 231 32.45 0.10 -2.20
N LEU A 232 31.30 -0.34 -1.67
CA LEU A 232 30.15 0.55 -1.40
C LEU A 232 30.44 1.55 -0.28
N ARG A 233 31.35 1.21 0.66
CA ARG A 233 31.82 2.14 1.71
C ARG A 233 32.44 3.42 1.13
N GLN A 234 33.00 3.36 -0.09
CA GLN A 234 33.59 4.52 -0.77
C GLN A 234 32.56 5.39 -1.52
N LEU A 235 31.39 4.84 -1.86
CA LEU A 235 30.27 5.60 -2.45
C LEU A 235 29.33 6.20 -1.40
N ILE A 236 29.39 5.70 -0.17
CA ILE A 236 28.60 6.20 0.96
C ILE A 236 29.19 7.53 1.44
N THR A 237 28.61 8.64 1.01
CA THR A 237 28.95 9.98 1.51
C THR A 237 28.67 10.06 3.01
N GLN A 238 29.45 10.86 3.76
CA GLN A 238 29.31 11.03 5.22
C GLN A 238 27.87 11.37 5.67
N LYS A 239 27.06 11.97 4.78
CA LYS A 239 25.61 12.20 4.96
C LYS A 239 24.81 10.94 5.26
N VAL A 240 25.16 9.77 4.74
CA VAL A 240 24.40 8.51 4.96
C VAL A 240 24.47 8.05 6.43
N ILE A 241 25.55 8.38 7.14
CA ILE A 241 25.67 8.14 8.59
C ILE A 241 24.70 9.03 9.38
N GLU A 242 24.33 10.19 8.82
CA GLU A 242 23.35 11.12 9.40
C GLU A 242 21.91 10.76 9.00
N ILE A 243 21.71 10.10 7.86
CA ILE A 243 20.40 9.63 7.39
C ILE A 243 19.75 8.70 8.42
N GLY A 244 20.49 7.74 8.97
CA GLY A 244 19.95 6.80 9.97
C GLY A 244 19.38 7.49 11.22
N PRO A 245 20.15 8.32 11.94
CA PRO A 245 19.67 9.14 13.05
C PRO A 245 18.58 10.14 12.65
N HIS A 246 18.65 10.72 11.45
CA HIS A 246 17.66 11.68 10.95
C HIS A 246 16.31 11.00 10.67
N ILE A 247 16.31 9.88 9.95
CA ILE A 247 15.12 9.05 9.72
C ILE A 247 14.58 8.54 11.06
N ASN A 248 15.43 8.06 11.97
CA ASN A 248 14.98 7.63 13.28
C ASN A 248 14.35 8.80 14.06
N GLY A 249 14.90 10.01 13.96
CA GLY A 249 14.34 11.23 14.52
C GLY A 249 12.98 11.62 13.90
N LEU A 250 12.85 11.51 12.58
CA LEU A 250 11.58 11.75 11.87
C LEU A 250 10.53 10.73 12.26
N ILE A 251 10.85 9.44 12.25
CA ILE A 251 9.92 8.37 12.64
C ILE A 251 9.55 8.47 14.12
N THR A 252 10.50 8.71 15.01
CA THR A 252 10.22 8.90 16.45
C THR A 252 9.35 10.13 16.70
N ARG A 253 9.52 11.19 15.91
CA ARG A 253 8.67 12.40 15.97
C ARG A 253 7.28 12.16 15.38
N TRP A 254 7.17 11.27 14.40
CA TRP A 254 5.89 10.80 13.83
C TRP A 254 5.17 9.75 14.69
N MET A 255 5.87 9.10 15.63
CA MET A 255 5.26 8.21 16.64
C MET A 255 4.45 8.98 17.69
N TYR A 256 4.63 10.30 17.82
CA TYR A 256 3.92 11.14 18.77
C TYR A 256 2.63 11.72 18.16
N ILE A 257 1.70 10.86 17.76
CA ILE A 257 0.32 11.24 17.48
C ILE A 257 -0.49 10.96 18.76
N PRO A 258 -1.20 11.94 19.35
CA PRO A 258 -1.89 11.71 20.62
C PRO A 258 -3.04 10.72 20.43
N GLY A 259 -2.95 9.52 21.04
CA GLY A 259 -4.10 8.65 21.25
C GLY A 259 -3.95 7.15 21.00
N ASP A 260 -2.90 6.66 20.33
CA ASP A 260 -2.76 5.23 20.02
C ASP A 260 -1.40 4.64 20.39
N GLU A 261 -1.38 3.34 20.71
CA GLU A 261 -0.15 2.55 20.88
C GLU A 261 0.59 2.43 19.53
N VAL A 262 1.91 2.57 19.56
CA VAL A 262 2.73 2.55 18.35
C VAL A 262 2.69 1.16 17.70
N SER A 263 2.44 1.11 16.39
CA SER A 263 2.43 -0.14 15.61
C SER A 263 3.71 -0.97 15.82
N PRO A 264 3.60 -2.30 16.05
CA PRO A 264 4.75 -3.19 16.18
C PRO A 264 5.72 -3.13 15.00
N SER A 265 5.21 -2.98 13.76
CA SER A 265 6.06 -2.89 12.55
C SER A 265 6.87 -1.59 12.51
N VAL A 266 6.33 -0.49 13.05
CA VAL A 266 7.03 0.80 13.18
C VAL A 266 8.08 0.74 14.30
N LEU A 267 7.76 0.06 15.41
CA LEU A 267 8.71 -0.22 16.50
C LEU A 267 9.87 -1.12 16.05
N GLU A 268 9.60 -2.14 15.23
CA GLU A 268 10.66 -2.96 14.66
C GLU A 268 11.50 -2.19 13.64
N SER A 269 10.86 -1.38 12.79
CA SER A 269 11.57 -0.53 11.81
C SER A 269 12.50 0.48 12.49
N THR A 270 12.05 1.17 13.55
CA THR A 270 12.89 2.12 14.32
C THR A 270 14.05 1.43 15.02
N LYS A 271 13.81 0.27 15.65
CA LYS A 271 14.89 -0.54 16.26
C LYS A 271 15.91 -0.98 15.22
N LEU A 272 15.46 -1.40 14.05
CA LEU A 272 16.33 -1.86 12.98
C LEU A 272 17.16 -0.71 12.41
N ILE A 273 16.55 0.46 12.18
CA ILE A 273 17.26 1.69 11.76
C ILE A 273 18.31 2.11 12.81
N ALA A 274 17.97 2.08 14.10
CA ALA A 274 18.89 2.43 15.18
C ALA A 274 20.07 1.46 15.29
N ASN A 275 19.80 0.15 15.21
CA ASN A 275 20.81 -0.89 15.25
C ASN A 275 21.79 -0.76 14.08
N VAL A 276 21.28 -0.56 12.87
CA VAL A 276 22.17 -0.45 11.72
C VAL A 276 22.90 0.90 11.69
N SER A 277 22.31 1.99 12.18
CA SER A 277 23.02 3.26 12.40
C SER A 277 24.22 3.09 13.35
N ALA A 278 24.06 2.31 14.41
CA ALA A 278 25.15 1.99 15.34
C ALA A 278 26.23 1.12 14.69
N LEU A 279 25.83 0.11 13.90
CA LEU A 279 26.76 -0.74 13.14
C LEU A 279 27.55 0.06 12.09
N LEU A 280 26.90 0.98 11.38
CA LEU A 280 27.55 1.87 10.42
C LEU A 280 28.59 2.77 11.09
N LYS A 281 28.27 3.38 12.24
CA LYS A 281 29.23 4.17 13.04
C LYS A 281 30.43 3.33 13.53
N LEU A 282 30.18 2.11 13.99
CA LEU A 282 31.23 1.20 14.44
C LEU A 282 32.13 0.71 13.29
N SER A 283 31.56 0.50 12.11
CA SER A 283 32.31 0.13 10.92
C SER A 283 33.19 1.27 10.44
N TRP A 284 32.72 2.52 10.53
CA TRP A 284 33.45 3.71 10.09
C TRP A 284 34.59 4.12 11.03
N ASN A 285 34.45 3.91 12.34
CA ASN A 285 35.47 4.23 13.35
C ASN A 285 36.61 3.19 13.48
N LYS A 286 36.59 2.12 12.66
CA LYS A 286 37.61 1.05 12.67
C LYS A 286 38.66 1.17 11.54
N ASP A 287 38.55 2.21 10.71
CA ASP A 287 39.63 2.68 9.82
C ASP A 287 40.25 3.95 10.41
#